data_AF-A0A1Q3C3P1-F1
#
_entry.id   AF-A0A1Q3C3P1-F1
#
_cell.length_a   1.000
_cell.length_b   1.000
_cell.length_c   1.000
_cell.angle_alpha   90.00
_cell.angle_beta   90.00
_cell.angle_gamma   90.00
#
_symmetry.space_group_name_H-M   'P 1'
#
loop_
_entity.id
_entity.type
_entity.pdbx_description
1 polymer ?
#
loop_
_entity_poly.entity_id
_entity_poly.type
_entity_poly.pdbx_seq_one_letter_code
_entity_poly.pdbx_strand_id
1 'polypeptide(L)'
;MASKAMLLCLLASFLLVTQSLPYPQVPEKSPVPWQGKAPAHPPVKSRPPPHLVPPVRYPTPYSYSHHELPCVDYCRPICDPYRRRRPCMRVCTKCCEKGKCVPPGEDGAKVKYCKIWDTVTLHDVVYKCPVRH
;
A
#
# COMPACT_ATOMS: atom_id res chain seq x y z
N MET A 1 -49.92 -12.56 -22.80
CA MET A 1 -49.79 -12.09 -21.41
C MET A 1 -48.68 -12.83 -20.62
N ALA A 2 -47.59 -13.29 -21.26
CA ALA A 2 -46.62 -14.20 -20.65
C ALA A 2 -45.33 -13.54 -20.13
N SER A 3 -45.06 -12.25 -20.42
CA SER A 3 -43.77 -11.64 -20.06
C SER A 3 -43.68 -11.16 -18.60
N LYS A 4 -44.81 -10.89 -17.95
CA LYS A 4 -44.83 -10.41 -16.55
C LYS A 4 -44.45 -11.51 -15.56
N ALA A 5 -44.89 -12.75 -15.81
CA ALA A 5 -44.56 -13.90 -14.96
C ALA A 5 -43.08 -14.28 -15.02
N MET A 6 -42.46 -14.16 -16.21
CA MET A 6 -41.03 -14.44 -16.39
C MET A 6 -40.16 -13.40 -15.67
N LEU A 7 -40.55 -12.12 -15.71
CA LEU A 7 -39.82 -11.05 -15.01
C LEU A 7 -39.87 -11.22 -13.48
N LEU A 8 -41.03 -11.62 -12.94
CA LEU A 8 -41.17 -11.92 -11.51
C LEU A 8 -40.32 -13.12 -11.08
N CYS A 9 -40.24 -14.17 -11.91
CA CYS A 9 -39.38 -15.33 -11.63
C CYS A 9 -37.88 -14.97 -11.62
N LEU A 10 -37.44 -14.08 -12.51
CA LEU A 10 -36.04 -13.63 -12.58
C LEU A 10 -35.67 -12.75 -11.38
N LEU A 11 -36.56 -11.87 -10.93
CA LEU A 11 -36.32 -11.03 -9.75
C LEU A 11 -36.27 -11.86 -8.45
N ALA A 12 -37.14 -12.86 -8.32
CA ALA A 12 -37.15 -13.74 -7.15
C ALA A 12 -35.85 -14.55 -7.02
N SER A 13 -35.33 -15.07 -8.14
CA SER A 13 -34.08 -15.83 -8.13
C SER A 13 -32.85 -14.97 -7.85
N PHE A 14 -32.84 -13.70 -8.27
CA PHE A 14 -31.77 -12.76 -7.90
C PHE A 14 -31.72 -12.43 -6.39
N LEU A 15 -32.87 -12.37 -5.71
CA LEU A 15 -32.94 -12.10 -4.26
C LEU A 15 -32.57 -13.30 -3.38
N LEU A 16 -32.66 -14.52 -3.92
CA LEU A 16 -32.25 -15.74 -3.22
C LEU A 16 -30.71 -15.91 -3.21
N VAL A 17 -30.01 -15.42 -4.23
CA VAL A 17 -28.55 -15.57 -4.35
C VAL A 17 -27.76 -14.65 -3.42
N THR A 18 -28.33 -13.53 -2.98
CA THR A 18 -27.64 -12.54 -2.13
C THR A 18 -27.61 -12.86 -0.63
N GLN A 19 -28.25 -13.93 -0.16
CA GLN A 19 -28.38 -14.23 1.28
C GLN A 19 -27.26 -15.11 1.88
N SER A 20 -26.23 -15.49 1.12
CA SER A 20 -25.17 -16.38 1.64
C SER A 20 -23.79 -15.74 1.62
N LEU A 21 -23.57 -14.78 2.52
CA LEU A 21 -22.22 -14.52 3.03
C LEU A 21 -22.16 -14.96 4.49
N PRO A 22 -21.57 -16.14 4.79
CA PRO A 22 -21.27 -16.52 6.16
C PRO A 22 -20.28 -15.51 6.74
N TYR A 23 -20.73 -14.78 7.75
CA TYR A 23 -19.92 -13.88 8.55
C TYR A 23 -18.76 -14.69 9.17
N PRO A 24 -17.49 -14.28 9.04
CA PRO A 24 -16.41 -14.93 9.76
C PRO A 24 -16.62 -14.72 11.27
N GLN A 25 -16.93 -15.80 11.97
CA GLN A 25 -16.92 -15.86 13.42
C GLN A 25 -15.49 -15.64 13.91
N VAL A 26 -15.23 -14.50 14.54
CA VAL A 26 -14.00 -14.28 15.30
C VAL A 26 -14.07 -15.17 16.54
N PRO A 27 -13.08 -16.04 16.82
CA PRO A 27 -13.09 -16.83 18.04
C PRO A 27 -13.00 -15.92 19.26
N GLU A 28 -14.10 -15.83 20.01
CA GLU A 28 -14.18 -15.21 21.31
C GLU A 28 -13.30 -16.02 22.29
N LYS A 29 -12.15 -15.45 22.62
CA LYS A 29 -11.21 -16.06 23.57
C LYS A 29 -11.74 -15.79 24.98
N SER A 30 -12.42 -16.79 25.52
CA SER A 30 -12.93 -16.82 26.89
C SER A 30 -11.81 -16.59 27.94
N PRO A 31 -12.11 -16.02 29.12
CA PRO A 31 -11.10 -15.56 30.07
C PRO A 31 -10.45 -16.72 30.83
N VAL A 32 -9.11 -16.74 30.87
CA VAL A 32 -8.35 -17.66 31.72
C VAL A 32 -8.47 -17.24 33.19
N PRO A 33 -8.79 -18.14 34.13
CA PRO A 33 -8.80 -17.84 35.56
C PRO A 33 -7.38 -17.59 36.08
N TRP A 34 -7.14 -16.41 36.64
CA TRP A 34 -5.88 -16.03 37.27
C TRP A 34 -5.70 -16.78 38.60
N GLN A 35 -4.80 -17.76 38.63
CA GLN A 35 -4.24 -18.25 39.90
C GLN A 35 -3.08 -17.34 40.32
N GLY A 36 -3.20 -16.80 41.53
CA GLY A 36 -2.22 -15.90 42.14
C GLY A 36 -1.04 -16.60 42.84
N LYS A 37 -0.02 -15.78 43.09
CA LYS A 37 1.12 -15.82 44.06
C LYS A 37 2.35 -15.24 43.33
N ALA A 38 3.18 -14.34 43.84
CA ALA A 38 3.39 -13.69 45.14
C ALA A 38 4.16 -12.35 44.85
N PRO A 39 4.40 -11.45 45.82
CA PRO A 39 4.81 -10.08 45.53
C PRO A 39 6.29 -9.97 45.13
N ALA A 40 6.55 -9.56 43.90
CA ALA A 40 7.86 -9.09 43.47
C ALA A 40 7.87 -7.55 43.50
N HIS A 41 8.91 -6.99 44.12
CA HIS A 41 9.18 -5.57 44.30
C HIS A 41 8.83 -4.69 43.09
N PRO A 42 8.45 -3.41 43.27
CA PRO A 42 8.23 -2.52 42.14
C PRO A 42 9.50 -2.44 41.30
N PRO A 43 9.44 -2.66 39.97
CA PRO A 43 10.59 -2.43 39.12
C PRO A 43 10.96 -0.96 39.21
N VAL A 44 12.20 -0.69 39.61
CA VAL A 44 12.81 0.64 39.53
C VAL A 44 12.60 1.15 38.10
N LYS A 45 11.95 2.30 37.97
CA LYS A 45 11.64 2.94 36.70
C LYS A 45 12.95 3.35 36.04
N SER A 46 13.54 2.47 35.25
CA SER A 46 14.68 2.80 34.39
C SER A 46 14.21 3.86 33.40
N ARG A 47 14.89 5.02 33.39
CA ARG A 47 14.70 6.06 32.37
C ARG A 47 14.73 5.41 30.98
N PRO A 48 13.87 5.84 30.03
CA PRO A 48 14.04 5.45 28.64
C PRO A 48 15.45 5.86 28.20
N PRO A 49 16.18 5.01 27.45
CA PRO A 49 17.40 5.46 26.79
C PRO A 49 17.05 6.68 25.92
N PRO A 50 17.95 7.69 25.81
CA PRO A 50 17.71 8.85 24.96
C PRO A 50 17.27 8.35 23.58
N HIS A 51 16.11 8.82 23.13
CA HIS A 51 15.64 8.54 21.77
C HIS A 51 16.77 8.91 20.82
N LEU A 52 17.41 7.90 20.22
CA LEU A 52 18.31 8.09 19.12
C LEU A 52 17.49 8.75 18.02
N VAL A 53 17.70 10.05 17.85
CA VAL A 53 17.11 10.82 16.76
C VAL A 53 17.48 10.09 15.46
N PRO A 54 16.50 9.71 14.61
CA PRO A 54 16.83 9.11 13.33
C PRO A 54 17.73 10.11 12.56
N PRO A 55 18.82 9.65 11.94
CA PRO A 55 19.74 10.55 11.27
C PRO A 55 18.97 11.37 10.23
N VAL A 56 19.09 12.70 10.33
CA VAL A 56 18.56 13.64 9.36
C VAL A 56 19.23 13.30 8.02
N ARG A 57 18.46 12.68 7.12
CA ARG A 57 18.91 12.48 5.74
C ARG A 57 18.85 13.83 5.05
N TYR A 58 19.99 14.50 4.93
CA TYR A 58 20.14 15.63 4.03
C TYR A 58 19.81 15.18 2.59
N PRO A 59 19.11 16.00 1.80
CA PRO A 59 18.94 15.73 0.37
C PRO A 59 20.29 15.88 -0.31
N THR A 60 21.02 14.77 -0.43
CA THR A 60 22.17 14.69 -1.34
C THR A 60 21.68 14.98 -2.76
N PRO A 61 22.39 15.80 -3.55
CA PRO A 61 22.08 15.98 -4.96
C PRO A 61 22.28 14.62 -5.64
N TYR A 62 21.18 13.90 -5.90
CA TYR A 62 21.19 12.57 -6.51
C TYR A 62 21.65 12.67 -7.96
N SER A 63 22.97 12.61 -8.15
CA SER A 63 23.58 12.11 -9.38
C SER A 63 23.97 10.67 -9.09
N TYR A 64 23.07 9.72 -9.31
CA TYR A 64 23.38 8.30 -9.18
C TYR A 64 23.07 7.59 -10.49
N SER A 65 24.14 7.05 -11.07
CA SER A 65 24.13 6.10 -12.17
C SER A 65 22.97 5.10 -12.06
N HIS A 66 22.28 4.91 -13.19
CA HIS A 66 21.02 4.20 -13.36
C HIS A 66 21.02 2.68 -13.07
N HIS A 67 21.99 2.14 -12.32
CA HIS A 67 22.28 0.71 -12.34
C HIS A 67 22.29 -0.05 -11.01
N GLU A 68 22.22 0.60 -9.84
CA GLU A 68 22.51 -0.12 -8.58
C GLU A 68 21.38 -0.14 -7.54
N LEU A 69 20.45 0.82 -7.57
CA LEU A 69 19.36 0.85 -6.60
C LEU A 69 18.13 0.10 -7.13
N PRO A 70 17.48 -0.75 -6.31
CA PRO A 70 16.24 -1.39 -6.69
C PRO A 70 15.14 -0.34 -6.89
N CYS A 71 14.24 -0.57 -7.84
CA CYS A 71 13.09 0.32 -8.13
C CYS A 71 12.29 0.71 -6.88
N VAL A 72 12.26 -0.17 -5.88
CA VAL A 72 11.60 0.07 -4.59
C VAL A 72 12.17 1.31 -3.88
N ASP A 73 13.48 1.49 -3.91
CA ASP A 73 14.15 2.60 -3.21
C ASP A 73 13.91 3.94 -3.91
N TYR A 74 13.83 3.96 -5.24
CA TYR A 74 13.44 5.15 -5.99
C TYR A 74 11.95 5.50 -5.81
N CYS A 75 11.09 4.48 -5.78
CA CYS A 75 9.65 4.67 -5.65
C CYS A 75 9.21 5.10 -4.26
N ARG A 76 9.97 4.71 -3.23
CA ARG A 76 9.71 5.05 -1.83
C ARG A 76 9.46 6.56 -1.63
N PRO A 77 10.41 7.47 -1.91
CA PRO A 77 10.22 8.89 -1.68
C PRO A 77 9.11 9.52 -2.54
N ILE A 78 8.82 8.96 -3.73
CA ILE A 78 7.70 9.41 -4.57
C ILE A 78 6.36 9.06 -3.95
N CYS A 79 6.26 7.87 -3.37
CA CYS A 79 5.01 7.34 -2.85
C CYS A 79 4.73 7.68 -1.38
N ASP A 80 5.73 8.18 -0.65
CA ASP A 80 5.61 8.62 0.74
C ASP A 80 4.52 9.68 1.02
N PRO A 81 4.32 10.72 0.18
CA PRO A 81 3.24 11.69 0.43
C PRO A 81 1.83 11.13 0.21
N TYR A 82 1.67 9.97 -0.44
CA TYR A 82 0.34 9.42 -0.73
C TYR A 82 -0.27 8.73 0.49
N ARG A 83 -1.52 9.09 0.84
CA ARG A 83 -2.31 8.41 1.89
C ARG A 83 -2.38 6.89 1.71
N ARG A 84 -2.42 6.44 0.45
CA ARG A 84 -2.37 5.02 0.08
C ARG A 84 -1.06 4.70 -0.62
N ARG A 85 -0.02 4.46 0.17
CA ARG A 85 1.34 4.16 -0.32
C ARG A 85 1.41 2.88 -1.16
N ARG A 86 0.71 1.80 -0.77
CA ARG A 86 0.78 0.49 -1.45
C ARG A 86 0.35 0.55 -2.94
N PRO A 87 -0.80 1.15 -3.31
CA PRO A 87 -1.15 1.36 -4.71
C PRO A 87 -0.12 2.18 -5.49
N CYS A 88 0.38 3.29 -4.94
CA CYS A 88 1.41 4.10 -5.60
C CYS A 88 2.67 3.27 -5.87
N MET A 89 3.18 2.56 -4.86
CA MET A 89 4.38 1.73 -4.98
C MET A 89 4.21 0.68 -6.08
N ARG A 90 3.05 0.02 -6.15
CA ARG A 90 2.75 -0.98 -7.19
C ARG A 90 2.88 -0.40 -8.59
N VAL A 91 2.27 0.75 -8.84
CA VAL A 91 2.33 1.44 -10.14
C VAL A 91 3.75 1.92 -10.42
N CYS A 92 4.39 2.58 -9.45
CA CYS A 92 5.73 3.13 -9.59
C CYS A 92 6.77 2.06 -9.93
N THR A 93 6.76 0.93 -9.22
CA THR A 93 7.72 -0.16 -9.47
C THR A 93 7.55 -0.73 -10.86
N LYS A 94 6.31 -0.86 -11.34
CA LYS A 94 6.02 -1.31 -12.71
C LYS A 94 6.47 -0.31 -13.77
N CYS A 95 6.32 0.99 -13.50
CA CYS A 95 6.87 2.04 -14.38
C CYS A 95 8.40 1.99 -14.42
N CYS A 96 9.03 1.79 -13.27
CA CYS A 96 10.47 1.65 -13.16
C CYS A 96 10.99 0.38 -13.86
N GLU A 97 10.25 -0.72 -13.82
CA GLU A 97 10.62 -1.96 -14.52
C GLU A 97 10.71 -1.76 -16.04
N LYS A 98 9.90 -0.87 -16.65
CA LYS A 98 9.96 -0.57 -18.09
C LYS A 98 11.32 -0.03 -18.50
N GLY A 99 11.89 0.89 -17.70
CA GLY A 99 13.04 1.70 -18.10
C GLY A 99 14.21 1.76 -17.15
N LYS A 100 14.16 0.99 -16.05
CA LYS A 100 15.14 1.00 -14.96
C LYS A 100 15.48 2.42 -14.49
N CYS A 101 14.47 3.29 -14.49
CA CYS A 101 14.65 4.69 -14.17
C CYS A 101 13.38 5.22 -13.50
N VAL A 102 13.56 6.22 -12.66
CA VAL A 102 12.48 6.94 -11.97
C VAL A 102 12.84 8.42 -12.01
N PRO A 103 11.98 9.31 -12.55
CA PRO A 103 12.30 10.72 -12.66
C PRO A 103 12.32 11.39 -11.27
N PRO A 104 13.31 12.26 -11.00
CA PRO A 104 13.52 12.84 -9.67
C PRO A 104 12.54 13.97 -9.29
N GLY A 105 11.67 14.43 -10.20
CA GLY A 105 10.84 15.62 -10.00
C GLY A 105 9.60 15.71 -10.90
N GLU A 106 9.00 16.91 -10.92
CA GLU A 106 7.78 17.26 -11.64
C GLU A 106 7.83 16.99 -13.15
N ASP A 107 6.69 17.12 -13.83
CA ASP A 107 6.40 16.62 -15.18
C ASP A 107 7.48 16.94 -16.25
N GLY A 108 8.25 18.01 -16.10
CA GLY A 108 9.37 18.36 -16.98
C GLY A 108 10.63 17.47 -16.84
N ALA A 109 10.86 16.86 -15.68
CA ALA A 109 11.97 15.94 -15.45
C ALA A 109 11.73 14.54 -16.07
N LYS A 110 10.47 14.18 -16.36
CA LYS A 110 10.12 12.87 -16.96
C LYS A 110 10.86 12.65 -18.27
N VAL A 111 10.72 13.57 -19.22
CA VAL A 111 11.22 13.40 -20.59
C VAL A 111 12.75 13.41 -20.66
N LYS A 112 13.39 14.21 -19.82
CA LYS A 112 14.85 14.37 -19.81
C LYS A 112 15.58 13.16 -19.24
N TYR A 113 15.06 12.58 -18.16
CA TYR A 113 15.73 11.52 -17.41
C TYR A 113 15.14 10.12 -17.67
N CYS A 114 13.87 10.05 -18.10
CA CYS A 114 13.09 8.83 -18.18
C CYS A 114 12.05 8.88 -19.31
N LYS A 115 12.49 8.71 -20.57
CA LYS A 115 11.63 8.82 -21.76
C LYS A 115 10.40 7.91 -21.75
N ILE A 116 10.45 6.79 -21.04
CA ILE A 116 9.40 5.77 -20.96
C ILE A 116 8.61 5.80 -19.63
N TRP A 117 8.65 6.94 -18.92
CA TRP A 117 7.87 7.18 -17.70
C TRP A 117 6.53 7.84 -18.00
N ASP A 118 5.61 7.04 -18.54
CA ASP A 118 4.31 7.48 -19.01
C ASP A 118 3.17 6.76 -18.27
N THR A 119 2.86 5.54 -18.70
CA THR A 119 1.73 4.75 -18.23
C THR A 119 2.11 3.27 -18.14
N VAL A 120 1.41 2.54 -17.29
CA VAL A 120 1.51 1.09 -17.15
C VAL A 120 0.14 0.46 -17.10
N THR A 121 -0.01 -0.71 -17.69
CA THR A 121 -1.23 -1.51 -17.60
C THR A 121 -1.09 -2.50 -16.45
N LEU A 122 -2.01 -2.46 -15.48
CA LEU A 122 -2.11 -3.44 -14.39
C LEU A 122 -3.53 -4.00 -14.39
N HIS A 123 -3.67 -5.32 -14.53
CA HIS A 123 -4.98 -5.99 -14.57
C HIS A 123 -5.92 -5.32 -15.59
N ASP A 124 -5.44 -5.10 -16.81
CA ASP A 124 -6.18 -4.50 -17.93
C ASP A 124 -6.62 -3.04 -17.71
N VAL A 125 -6.13 -2.40 -16.65
CA VAL A 125 -6.38 -0.97 -16.36
C VAL A 125 -5.10 -0.16 -16.57
N VAL A 126 -5.21 0.94 -17.30
CA VAL A 126 -4.08 1.86 -17.56
C VAL A 126 -3.94 2.85 -16.40
N TYR A 127 -2.75 2.88 -15.79
CA TYR A 127 -2.36 3.80 -14.73
C TYR A 127 -1.28 4.75 -15.21
N LYS A 128 -1.37 6.02 -14.79
CA LYS A 128 -0.28 6.99 -14.98
C LYS A 128 0.85 6.72 -13.99
N CYS A 129 2.08 6.80 -14.45
CA CYS A 129 3.25 6.67 -13.58
C CYS A 129 3.31 7.86 -12.61
N PRO A 130 3.50 7.62 -11.30
CA PRO A 130 3.48 8.67 -10.30
C PRO A 130 4.70 9.59 -10.45
N VAL A 131 4.55 10.81 -9.96
CA VAL A 131 5.64 11.77 -9.84
C VAL A 131 5.69 12.34 -8.45
N ARG A 132 6.86 12.85 -8.10
CA ARG A 132 7.02 13.65 -6.91
C ARG A 132 6.28 14.97 -7.09
N HIS A 133 5.30 15.21 -6.21
CA HIS A 133 4.63 16.49 -6.03
C HIS A 133 5.44 17.40 -5.10
#